data_AF-A0A925WYQ8-F1
#
_entry.id   AF-A0A925WYQ8-F1
#
_cell.length_a   1.000
_cell.length_b   1.000
_cell.length_c   1.000
_cell.angle_alpha   90.00
_cell.angle_beta   90.00
_cell.angle_gamma   90.00
#
_symmetry.space_group_name_H-M   'P 1'
#
loop_
_entity.id
_entity.type
_entity.pdbx_description
1 polymer ?
#
loop_
_entity_poly.entity_id
_entity_poly.type
_entity_poly.pdbx_seq_one_letter_code
_entity_poly.pdbx_strand_id
1 'polypeptide(L)' 'MPYVHNLDPIAFSIGPLAIRWYGLMYLIGFLLFLVLGKLRAREPWRDMKSQDVDD' A
#
# COMPACT_ATOMS: atom_id res chain seq x y z
N MET A 1 8.89 -27.26 -24.24
CA MET A 1 8.05 -27.55 -23.06
C MET A 1 7.69 -26.21 -22.44
N PRO A 2 6.41 -25.85 -22.20
CA PRO A 2 6.07 -24.56 -21.63
C PRO A 2 6.45 -24.53 -20.15
N TYR A 3 7.27 -23.55 -19.75
CA TYR A 3 7.52 -23.26 -18.33
C TYR A 3 6.28 -22.58 -17.76
N VAL A 4 5.40 -23.36 -17.15
CA VAL A 4 4.27 -22.82 -16.39
C VAL A 4 4.79 -22.48 -15.00
N HIS A 5 5.02 -21.19 -14.75
CA HIS A 5 5.30 -20.69 -13.40
C HIS A 5 4.00 -20.68 -12.60
N ASN A 6 3.72 -21.79 -11.91
CA ASN A 6 2.67 -21.85 -10.90
C ASN A 6 3.11 -21.03 -9.68
N LEU A 7 2.85 -19.73 -9.72
CA LEU A 7 3.00 -18.85 -8.57
C LEU A 7 1.82 -19.11 -7.63
N ASP A 8 2.11 -19.64 -6.44
CA ASP A 8 1.07 -19.86 -5.43
C ASP A 8 0.39 -18.53 -5.07
N PRO A 9 -0.96 -18.44 -5.16
CA PRO A 9 -1.67 -17.19 -4.95
C PRO A 9 -1.72 -16.77 -3.47
N ILE A 10 -1.32 -17.66 -2.56
CA ILE A 10 -1.35 -17.48 -1.11
C ILE A 10 0.05 -17.05 -0.67
N ALA A 11 0.14 -15.87 -0.06
CA ALA A 11 1.38 -15.36 0.50
C ALA A 11 1.64 -15.96 1.88
N PHE A 12 0.65 -15.91 2.78
CA PHE A 12 0.71 -16.47 4.13
C PHE A 12 -0.64 -17.03 4.53
N SER A 13 -0.64 -18.10 5.32
CA SER A 13 -1.85 -18.63 5.96
C SER A 13 -1.69 -18.55 7.47
N ILE A 14 -2.70 -18.01 8.15
CA ILE A 14 -2.77 -17.95 9.61
C ILE A 14 -4.07 -18.67 10.00
N GLY A 15 -3.96 -19.94 10.35
CA GLY A 15 -5.12 -20.80 10.64
C GLY A 15 -6.07 -20.90 9.43
N PRO A 16 -7.38 -20.64 9.57
CA PRO A 16 -8.34 -20.68 8.46
C PRO A 16 -8.23 -19.48 7.51
N LEU A 17 -7.39 -18.48 7.81
CA LEU A 17 -7.29 -17.25 7.02
C LEU A 17 -6.08 -17.32 6.07
N ALA A 18 -6.36 -17.37 4.76
CA ALA A 18 -5.34 -17.33 3.71
C ALA A 18 -5.20 -15.91 3.13
N ILE A 19 -4.06 -15.28 3.37
CA ILE A 19 -3.71 -13.97 2.82
C ILE A 19 -3.14 -14.19 1.41
N ARG A 20 -3.78 -13.57 0.42
CA ARG A 20 -3.36 -13.66 -0.99
C ARG A 20 -2.41 -12.52 -1.37
N TRP A 21 -1.58 -12.76 -2.39
CA TRP A 21 -0.69 -11.73 -2.97
C TRP A 21 -1.44 -10.49 -3.41
N TYR A 22 -2.64 -10.64 -4.00
CA TYR A 22 -3.52 -9.53 -4.33
C TYR A 22 -3.72 -8.60 -3.11
N GLY A 23 -4.20 -9.15 -2.00
CA GLY A 23 -4.49 -8.34 -0.80
C GLY A 23 -3.24 -7.69 -0.21
N LEU A 24 -2.12 -8.41 -0.24
CA LEU A 24 -0.83 -7.88 0.19
C LEU A 24 -0.37 -6.70 -0.68
N MET A 25 -0.53 -6.78 -2.00
CA MET A 25 -0.20 -5.68 -2.91
C MET A 25 -1.05 -4.43 -2.65
N TYR A 26 -2.35 -4.57 -2.38
CA TYR A 26 -3.19 -3.42 -1.99
C TYR A 26 -2.74 -2.80 -0.67
N LEU A 27 -2.43 -3.63 0.33
CA LEU A 27 -1.94 -3.15 1.63
C LEU A 27 -0.63 -2.36 1.47
N ILE A 28 0.33 -2.91 0.72
CA ILE A 28 1.61 -2.25 0.44
C ILE A 28 1.36 -0.93 -0.31
N GLY A 29 0.55 -0.94 -1.38
CA GLY A 29 0.25 0.27 -2.15
C GLY A 29 -0.40 1.37 -1.31
N PHE A 30 -1.35 0.99 -0.45
CA PHE A 30 -2.00 1.93 0.47
C PHE A 30 -1.02 2.51 1.49
N LEU A 31 -0.18 1.67 2.11
CA LEU A 31 0.84 2.13 3.05
C LEU A 31 1.85 3.06 2.38
N LEU A 32 2.31 2.71 1.19
CA LEU A 32 3.19 3.56 0.40
C LEU A 32 2.54 4.90 0.09
N PHE A 33 1.28 4.91 -0.36
CA PHE A 33 0.52 6.13 -0.61
C PHE A 33 0.42 7.02 0.64
N LEU A 34 0.10 6.44 1.80
CA LEU A 34 0.03 7.19 3.06
C LEU A 34 1.40 7.75 3.47
N VAL A 35 2.47 6.96 3.36
CA VAL A 35 3.82 7.39 3.74
C VAL A 35 4.34 8.48 2.80
N LEU A 36 4.18 8.29 1.49
CA LEU A 36 4.53 9.28 0.47
C LEU A 36 3.69 10.55 0.62
N GLY A 37 2.37 10.42 0.87
CA GLY A 37 1.49 11.54 1.15
C GLY A 37 1.94 12.36 2.35
N LYS A 38 2.31 11.69 3.47
CA LYS A 38 2.83 12.35 4.66
C LYS A 38 4.21 12.96 4.44
N LEU A 39 5.09 12.29 3.70
CA LEU A 39 6.42 12.81 3.39
C LEU A 39 6.32 14.06 2.51
N ARG A 40 5.44 14.02 1.51
CA ARG A 40 5.16 15.12 0.58
C ARG A 40 4.38 16.27 1.23
N ALA A 41 3.54 15.99 2.21
CA ALA A 41 2.85 17.01 3.01
C ALA A 41 3.81 17.74 3.96
N ARG A 42 4.97 17.16 4.26
CA ARG A 42 6.05 17.82 5.03
C ARG A 42 6.97 18.67 4.18
N GLU A 43 6.76 18.71 2.87
CA GLU A 43 7.53 19.57 1.97
C GLU A 43 7.09 21.05 2.15
N PRO A 44 7.96 21.92 2.71
CA PRO A 44 7.61 23.29 3.09
C PRO A 44 7.37 24.23 1.90
N TRP A 45 7.68 23.79 0.67
CA TRP A 45 7.46 24.53 -0.57
C TRP A 45 6.04 24.34 -1.16
N ARG A 46 5.23 23.43 -0.61
CA ARG A 46 3.78 23.43 -0.84
C ARG A 46 3.15 24.19 0.31
N ASP A 47 2.87 25.48 0.09
CA ASP A 47 2.20 26.39 1.03
C ASP A 47 0.72 26.03 1.24
N MET A 48 0.43 24.76 1.57
CA MET A 48 -0.88 24.34 2.07
C MET A 48 -0.81 24.49 3.58
N LYS A 49 -1.19 25.67 4.05
CA LYS A 49 -1.31 25.95 5.48
C LYS A 49 -2.31 24.98 6.07
N SER A 50 -2.00 24.44 7.24
CA SER A 50 -2.86 23.53 8.01
C SER A 50 -4.21 24.15 8.41
N GLN A 51 -4.48 25.40 8.00
CA GLN A 51 -5.65 26.19 8.33
C GLN A 51 -6.76 26.12 7.26
N ASP A 52 -6.48 25.71 6.02
CA ASP A 52 -7.50 25.61 4.95
C ASP A 52 -8.31 24.29 4.97
N VAL A 53 -8.04 23.39 5.92
CA VAL A 53 -8.68 22.06 6.01
C VAL A 53 -9.75 22.01 7.11
N ASP A 54 -9.77 22.99 8.01
CA ASP A 54 -10.64 23.03 9.20
C ASP A 54 -11.79 24.07 9.10
N ASP A 55 -11.91 24.82 7.98
CA ASP A 55 -13.04 25.72 7.68
C ASP A 55 -14.05 25.10 6.70
#